data_AF-A0A9Y1BRX9-F1
#
_entry.id   AF-A0A9Y1BRX9-F1
#
_cell.length_a   1.000
_cell.length_b   1.000
_cell.length_c   1.000
_cell.angle_alpha   90.00
_cell.angle_beta   90.00
_cell.angle_gamma   90.00
#
_symmetry.space_group_name_H-M   'P 1'
#
loop_
_entity.id
_entity.type
_entity.pdbx_description
1 polymer ?
#
loop_
_entity_poly.entity_id
_entity_poly.type
_entity_poly.pdbx_seq_one_letter_code
_entity_poly.pdbx_strand_id
1 'polypeptide(L)'
;MDRFGTIFQEANFLFGIWAIFCGFFGGWAGYFLLVSSIVNSLASVKKVRKSGNAEKVLAKQVLTGIGVLIAGRLTEAFGYYGYFGRVFRSGKSLFSIDTWTEPQSYSFIWRRFFMVEALQIIGWSMIINAIIQFFLIKNGGAEKTVRNLMIYASLVVLVATPFISRLNFKEMLK
;
A
#
# COMPACT_ATOMS: atom_id res chain seq x y z
N MET A 1 -26.67 -6.34 41.58
CA MET A 1 -26.43 -6.92 40.24
C MET A 1 -26.21 -5.83 39.18
N ASP A 2 -25.77 -4.62 39.57
CA ASP A 2 -25.79 -3.43 38.70
C ASP A 2 -24.44 -3.02 38.11
N ARG A 3 -23.33 -3.66 38.50
CA ARG A 3 -22.00 -3.36 37.93
C ARG A 3 -21.75 -3.94 36.54
N PHE A 4 -22.48 -4.99 36.14
CA PHE A 4 -22.28 -5.60 34.82
C PHE A 4 -22.94 -4.77 33.71
N GLY A 5 -24.09 -4.13 33.97
CA GLY A 5 -24.80 -3.31 32.97
C GLY A 5 -24.03 -2.04 32.57
N THR A 6 -23.38 -1.38 33.54
CA THR A 6 -22.56 -0.18 33.28
C THR A 6 -21.28 -0.50 32.50
N ILE A 7 -20.63 -1.64 32.75
CA ILE A 7 -19.43 -2.07 32.01
C ILE A 7 -19.76 -2.31 30.52
N PHE A 8 -20.91 -2.92 30.20
CA PHE A 8 -21.32 -3.11 28.80
C PHE A 8 -21.69 -1.79 28.10
N GLN A 9 -22.25 -0.82 28.84
CA GLN A 9 -22.61 0.49 28.29
C GLN A 9 -21.38 1.39 28.06
N GLU A 10 -20.40 1.36 28.96
CA GLU A 10 -19.11 2.05 28.79
C GLU A 10 -18.22 1.38 27.73
N ALA A 11 -18.23 0.05 27.65
CA ALA A 11 -17.50 -0.69 26.61
C ALA A 11 -18.02 -0.33 25.20
N ASN A 12 -19.33 -0.11 25.03
CA ASN A 12 -19.92 0.33 23.77
C ASN A 12 -19.50 1.76 23.39
N PHE A 13 -19.37 2.67 24.35
CA PHE A 13 -18.91 4.04 24.10
C PHE A 13 -17.43 4.10 23.73
N LEU A 14 -16.57 3.40 24.49
CA LEU A 14 -15.14 3.30 24.21
C LEU A 14 -14.86 2.58 22.88
N PHE A 15 -15.62 1.52 22.57
CA PHE A 15 -15.56 0.85 21.28
C PHE A 15 -16.02 1.77 20.13
N GLY A 16 -17.06 2.59 20.35
CA GLY A 16 -17.51 3.61 19.40
C GLY A 16 -16.44 4.66 19.10
N ILE A 17 -15.80 5.21 20.14
CA ILE A 17 -14.67 6.14 20.00
C ILE A 17 -13.51 5.47 19.25
N TRP A 18 -13.15 4.24 19.65
CA TRP A 18 -12.13 3.45 18.97
C TRP A 18 -12.45 3.28 17.48
N ALA A 19 -13.70 2.96 17.14
CA ALA A 19 -14.12 2.72 15.76
C ALA A 19 -14.08 4.00 14.92
N ILE A 20 -14.45 5.14 15.50
CA ILE A 20 -14.31 6.45 14.86
C ILE A 20 -12.83 6.77 14.64
N PHE A 21 -11.97 6.53 15.63
CA PHE A 21 -10.53 6.71 15.49
C PHE A 21 -9.97 5.82 14.37
N CYS A 22 -10.31 4.54 14.33
CA CYS A 22 -9.82 3.64 13.29
C CYS A 22 -10.40 3.94 11.90
N GLY A 23 -11.65 4.38 11.79
CA GLY A 23 -12.22 4.89 10.55
C GLY A 23 -11.53 6.17 10.07
N PHE A 24 -11.26 7.09 11.00
CA PHE A 24 -10.54 8.33 10.74
C PHE A 24 -9.12 8.05 10.24
N PHE A 25 -8.33 7.24 10.96
CA PHE A 25 -6.96 6.88 10.55
C PHE A 25 -6.92 5.96 9.31
N GLY A 26 -7.94 5.14 9.07
CA GLY A 26 -8.06 4.35 7.86
C GLY A 26 -8.14 5.20 6.58
N GLY A 27 -8.80 6.37 6.65
CA GLY A 27 -8.86 7.34 5.55
C GLY A 27 -7.54 8.05 5.25
N TRP A 28 -6.58 8.02 6.17
CA TRP A 28 -5.29 8.71 6.03
C TRP A 28 -4.27 7.91 5.22
N ALA A 29 -4.57 6.66 4.87
CA ALA A 29 -3.68 5.86 4.01
C ALA A 29 -3.38 6.58 2.69
N GLY A 30 -4.39 7.18 2.06
CA GLY A 30 -4.20 7.99 0.83
C GLY A 30 -3.31 9.23 1.05
N TYR A 31 -3.48 9.91 2.18
CA TYR A 31 -2.65 11.07 2.53
C TYR A 31 -1.20 10.66 2.82
N PHE A 32 -1.00 9.56 3.55
CA PHE A 32 0.30 8.97 3.81
C PHE A 32 1.01 8.54 2.51
N LEU A 33 0.29 7.92 1.58
CA LEU A 33 0.77 7.59 0.24
C LEU A 33 1.27 8.84 -0.51
N LEU A 34 0.45 9.90 -0.49
CA LEU A 34 0.76 11.16 -1.16
C LEU A 34 2.02 11.81 -0.57
N VAL A 35 2.08 11.99 0.75
CA VAL A 35 3.23 12.58 1.45
C VAL A 35 4.49 11.74 1.22
N SER A 36 4.39 10.40 1.35
CA SER A 36 5.49 9.48 1.08
C SER A 36 6.03 9.63 -0.35
N SER A 37 5.16 9.75 -1.35
CA SER A 37 5.57 9.91 -2.74
C SER A 37 6.31 11.25 -2.98
N ILE A 38 5.82 12.34 -2.39
CA ILE A 38 6.44 13.67 -2.50
C ILE A 38 7.83 13.64 -1.85
N VAL A 39 7.91 13.17 -0.60
CA VAL A 39 9.17 13.12 0.15
C VAL A 39 10.19 12.25 -0.57
N ASN A 40 9.78 11.09 -1.07
CA ASN A 40 10.68 10.18 -1.76
C ASN A 40 11.19 10.77 -3.08
N SER A 41 10.32 11.43 -3.86
CA SER A 41 10.70 12.08 -5.12
C SER A 41 11.67 13.25 -4.90
N LEU A 42 11.42 14.10 -3.88
CA LEU A 42 12.33 15.18 -3.49
C LEU A 42 13.68 14.64 -3.00
N ALA A 43 13.66 13.56 -2.22
CA ALA A 43 14.87 12.90 -1.75
C ALA A 43 15.69 12.31 -2.90
N SER A 44 15.06 11.76 -3.95
CA SER A 44 15.76 11.31 -5.16
C SER A 44 16.50 12.45 -5.83
N VAL A 45 15.80 13.56 -6.11
CA VAL A 45 16.37 14.71 -6.83
C VAL A 45 17.55 15.27 -6.05
N LYS A 46 17.40 15.44 -4.74
CA LYS A 46 18.48 15.95 -3.87
C LYS A 46 19.69 15.01 -3.85
N LYS A 47 19.46 13.68 -3.78
CA LYS A 47 20.54 12.69 -3.80
C LYS A 47 21.27 12.65 -5.14
N VAL A 48 20.54 12.69 -6.26
CA VAL A 48 21.11 12.71 -7.61
C VAL A 48 21.95 13.95 -7.82
N ARG A 49 21.45 15.13 -7.42
CA ARG A 49 22.23 16.39 -7.47
C ARG A 49 23.51 16.33 -6.65
N LYS A 50 23.50 15.64 -5.51
CA LYS A 50 24.65 15.52 -4.61
C LYS A 50 25.66 14.44 -5.04
N SER A 51 25.21 13.29 -5.53
CA SER A 51 26.07 12.15 -5.86
C SER A 51 26.55 12.13 -7.31
N GLY A 52 25.88 12.89 -8.20
CA GLY A 52 26.12 12.84 -9.65
C GLY A 52 25.81 11.49 -10.31
N ASN A 53 25.39 10.49 -9.53
CA ASN A 53 25.27 9.11 -9.98
C ASN A 53 23.81 8.64 -9.85
N ALA A 54 23.05 8.81 -10.94
CA ALA A 54 21.64 8.47 -11.02
C ALA A 54 21.39 6.96 -10.89
N GLU A 55 22.31 6.12 -11.34
CA GLU A 55 22.20 4.65 -11.29
C GLU A 55 22.20 4.14 -9.85
N LYS A 56 23.08 4.67 -9.00
CA LYS A 56 23.12 4.31 -7.56
C LYS A 56 21.84 4.72 -6.84
N VAL A 57 21.26 5.87 -7.20
CA VAL A 57 20.00 6.33 -6.60
C VAL A 57 18.82 5.46 -7.05
N LEU A 58 18.76 5.13 -8.35
CA LEU A 58 17.79 4.19 -8.91
C LEU A 58 17.86 2.85 -8.18
N ALA A 59 19.04 2.22 -8.14
CA ALA A 59 19.23 0.90 -7.53
C ALA A 59 18.77 0.89 -6.07
N LYS A 60 19.11 1.93 -5.30
CA LYS A 60 18.68 2.04 -3.90
C LYS A 60 17.16 2.17 -3.76
N GLN A 61 16.51 2.96 -4.61
CA GLN A 61 15.05 3.13 -4.54
C GLN A 61 14.29 1.88 -5.01
N VAL A 62 14.77 1.22 -6.06
CA VAL A 62 14.21 -0.05 -6.51
C VAL A 62 14.35 -1.11 -5.40
N LEU A 63 15.52 -1.24 -4.78
CA LEU A 63 15.72 -2.14 -3.64
C LEU A 63 14.83 -1.81 -2.45
N THR A 64 14.66 -0.52 -2.14
CA THR A 64 13.76 -0.08 -1.06
C THR A 64 12.30 -0.43 -1.40
N GLY A 65 11.87 -0.18 -2.63
CA GLY A 65 10.52 -0.52 -3.10
C GLY A 65 10.26 -2.03 -3.06
N ILE A 66 11.22 -2.85 -3.50
CA ILE A 66 11.14 -4.32 -3.41
C ILE A 66 11.06 -4.75 -1.93
N GLY A 67 11.87 -4.17 -1.05
CA GLY A 67 11.81 -4.43 0.38
C GLY A 67 10.42 -4.14 0.97
N VAL A 68 9.80 -3.01 0.56
CA VAL A 68 8.44 -2.65 0.96
C VAL A 68 7.41 -3.64 0.39
N LEU A 69 7.55 -4.09 -0.86
CA LEU A 69 6.67 -5.11 -1.44
C LEU A 69 6.72 -6.42 -0.66
N ILE A 70 7.94 -6.90 -0.35
CA ILE A 70 8.13 -8.13 0.42
C ILE A 70 7.54 -7.97 1.83
N ALA A 71 7.85 -6.86 2.51
CA ALA A 71 7.28 -6.57 3.83
C ALA A 71 5.76 -6.53 3.77
N GLY A 72 5.15 -5.87 2.78
CA GLY A 72 3.70 -5.83 2.60
C GLY A 72 3.09 -7.22 2.38
N ARG A 73 3.68 -8.03 1.50
CA ARG A 73 3.22 -9.41 1.26
C ARG A 73 3.29 -10.27 2.52
N LEU A 74 4.38 -10.17 3.28
CA LEU A 74 4.54 -10.91 4.53
C LEU A 74 3.54 -10.43 5.59
N THR A 75 3.35 -9.12 5.72
CA THR A 75 2.41 -8.55 6.71
C THR A 75 0.97 -8.95 6.41
N GLU A 76 0.58 -9.00 5.13
CA GLU A 76 -0.76 -9.44 4.72
C GLU A 76 -0.96 -10.95 4.85
N ALA A 77 0.05 -11.74 4.45
CA ALA A 77 -0.04 -13.19 4.49
C ALA A 77 0.02 -13.75 5.92
N PHE A 78 0.84 -13.14 6.78
CA PHE A 78 1.07 -13.63 8.14
C PHE A 78 0.40 -12.81 9.23
N GLY A 79 0.09 -11.54 9.01
CA GLY A 79 -0.44 -10.64 10.04
C GLY A 79 -1.87 -10.95 10.50
N TYR A 80 -2.51 -9.94 11.08
CA TYR A 80 -3.84 -10.09 11.70
C TYR A 80 -4.94 -10.50 10.73
N TYR A 81 -4.83 -10.16 9.45
CA TYR A 81 -5.77 -10.59 8.42
C TYR A 81 -5.35 -11.88 7.71
N GLY A 82 -4.16 -12.40 7.99
CA GLY A 82 -3.59 -13.61 7.40
C GLY A 82 -3.54 -14.77 8.39
N TYR A 83 -2.42 -15.50 8.38
CA TYR A 83 -2.20 -16.72 9.16
C TYR A 83 -2.38 -16.50 10.67
N PHE A 84 -1.66 -15.56 11.29
CA PHE A 84 -1.68 -15.40 12.74
C PHE A 84 -3.05 -14.99 13.24
N GLY A 85 -3.71 -14.02 12.61
CA GLY A 85 -5.02 -13.60 13.08
C GLY A 85 -6.11 -14.65 12.93
N ARG A 86 -5.98 -15.59 11.99
CA ARG A 86 -6.90 -16.74 11.89
C ARG A 86 -6.65 -17.75 13.00
N VAL A 87 -5.38 -18.06 13.32
CA VAL A 87 -5.02 -18.92 14.46
C VAL A 87 -5.58 -18.34 15.76
N PHE A 88 -5.37 -17.04 16.00
CA PHE A 88 -5.88 -16.37 17.20
C PHE A 88 -7.41 -16.37 17.30
N ARG A 89 -8.14 -16.21 16.18
CA ARG A 89 -9.61 -16.23 16.17
C ARG A 89 -10.22 -17.63 16.26
N SER A 90 -9.52 -18.64 15.75
CA SER A 90 -9.99 -20.03 15.76
C SER A 90 -9.63 -20.78 17.04
N GLY A 91 -8.76 -20.22 17.90
CA GLY A 91 -8.31 -20.87 19.13
C GLY A 91 -7.46 -22.12 18.92
N LYS A 92 -7.08 -22.43 17.66
CA LYS A 92 -6.22 -23.57 17.30
C LYS A 92 -4.76 -23.25 17.62
N SER A 93 -3.95 -24.28 17.89
CA SER A 93 -2.52 -24.13 18.15
C SER A 93 -1.76 -23.64 16.92
N LEU A 94 -0.81 -22.72 17.11
CA LEU A 94 -0.08 -21.99 16.06
C LEU A 94 0.79 -22.88 15.15
N PHE A 95 1.03 -24.14 15.54
CA PHE A 95 1.80 -25.12 14.78
C PHE A 95 1.01 -26.41 14.48
N SER A 96 -0.32 -26.38 14.63
CA SER A 96 -1.15 -27.55 14.32
C SER A 96 -1.23 -27.81 12.81
N ILE A 97 -0.96 -29.04 12.40
CA ILE A 97 -0.95 -29.50 10.99
C ILE A 97 -2.28 -29.20 10.30
N ASP A 98 -3.39 -29.31 11.02
CA ASP A 98 -4.75 -29.03 10.53
C ASP A 98 -4.92 -27.59 10.04
N THR A 99 -4.15 -26.64 10.58
CA THR A 99 -4.21 -25.23 10.16
C THR A 99 -3.59 -25.04 8.77
N TRP A 100 -2.65 -25.89 8.37
CA TRP A 100 -1.90 -25.82 7.12
C TRP A 100 -2.49 -26.67 6.00
N THR A 101 -3.24 -27.72 6.34
CA THR A 101 -3.86 -28.65 5.38
C THR A 101 -5.32 -28.32 5.07
N GLU A 102 -5.97 -27.46 5.86
CA GLU A 102 -7.35 -27.07 5.63
C GLU A 102 -7.48 -26.24 4.34
N PRO A 103 -8.26 -26.69 3.33
CA PRO A 103 -8.33 -26.04 2.00
C PRO A 103 -8.76 -24.56 2.07
N GLN A 104 -9.58 -24.23 3.06
CA GLN A 104 -10.07 -22.88 3.35
C GLN A 104 -8.96 -21.95 3.88
N SER A 105 -7.91 -22.50 4.51
CA SER A 105 -6.76 -21.75 5.04
C SER A 105 -5.70 -21.51 3.99
N TYR A 106 -5.39 -22.53 3.18
CA TYR A 106 -4.49 -22.40 2.05
C TYR A 106 -5.01 -21.39 1.01
N SER A 107 -6.26 -21.56 0.55
CA SER A 107 -6.86 -20.67 -0.46
C SER A 107 -6.94 -19.21 -0.01
N PHE A 108 -7.10 -18.96 1.29
CA PHE A 108 -7.20 -17.61 1.83
C PHE A 108 -5.86 -16.89 1.96
N ILE A 109 -4.80 -17.60 2.36
CA ILE A 109 -3.43 -17.05 2.39
C ILE A 109 -3.01 -16.66 0.98
N TRP A 110 -3.25 -17.53 -0.01
CA TRP A 110 -2.97 -17.21 -1.41
C TRP A 110 -3.81 -16.05 -1.93
N ARG A 111 -5.10 -16.00 -1.61
CA ARG A 111 -5.95 -14.87 -1.98
C ARG A 111 -5.43 -13.55 -1.43
N ARG A 112 -5.03 -13.51 -0.16
CA ARG A 112 -4.43 -12.32 0.47
C ARG A 112 -3.05 -12.00 -0.10
N PHE A 113 -2.27 -13.02 -0.42
CA PHE A 113 -0.98 -12.84 -1.07
C PHE A 113 -1.09 -12.22 -2.45
N PHE A 114 -2.21 -12.37 -3.18
CA PHE A 114 -2.44 -11.69 -4.46
C PHE A 114 -3.22 -10.38 -4.36
N MET A 115 -3.82 -10.05 -3.22
CA MET A 115 -4.48 -8.75 -2.99
C MET A 115 -3.45 -7.62 -2.93
N VAL A 116 -3.77 -6.49 -3.55
CA VAL A 116 -2.90 -5.31 -3.57
C VAL A 116 -3.39 -4.35 -2.50
N GLU A 117 -2.65 -4.30 -1.39
CA GLU A 117 -2.93 -3.42 -0.25
C GLU A 117 -1.99 -2.21 -0.26
N ALA A 118 -2.17 -1.29 0.69
CA ALA A 118 -1.47 0.00 0.70
C ALA A 118 0.06 -0.11 0.62
N LEU A 119 0.68 -1.07 1.32
CA LEU A 119 2.14 -1.28 1.27
C LEU A 119 2.62 -1.71 -0.12
N GLN A 120 1.85 -2.55 -0.81
CA GLN A 120 2.15 -2.99 -2.16
C GLN A 120 2.04 -1.81 -3.15
N ILE A 121 1.05 -0.94 -2.96
CA ILE A 121 0.90 0.29 -3.74
C ILE A 121 2.11 1.22 -3.53
N ILE A 122 2.58 1.39 -2.29
CA ILE A 122 3.81 2.17 -1.98
C ILE A 122 5.01 1.58 -2.72
N GLY A 123 5.22 0.27 -2.60
CA GLY A 123 6.36 -0.41 -3.21
C GLY A 123 6.38 -0.24 -4.73
N TRP A 124 5.23 -0.46 -5.39
CA TRP A 124 5.12 -0.26 -6.84
C TRP A 124 5.30 1.20 -7.24
N SER A 125 4.69 2.14 -6.52
CA SER A 125 4.87 3.58 -6.78
C SER A 125 6.34 3.98 -6.70
N MET A 126 7.07 3.48 -5.70
CA MET A 126 8.49 3.77 -5.51
C MET A 126 9.35 3.24 -6.66
N ILE A 127 9.11 2.00 -7.11
CA ILE A 127 9.84 1.38 -8.23
C ILE A 127 9.58 2.14 -9.53
N ILE A 128 8.31 2.37 -9.86
CA ILE A 128 7.91 3.06 -11.09
C ILE A 128 8.46 4.49 -11.10
N ASN A 129 8.33 5.21 -10.00
CA ASN A 129 8.84 6.57 -9.88
C ASN A 129 10.37 6.61 -10.06
N ALA A 130 11.10 5.68 -9.44
CA ALA A 130 12.56 5.61 -9.57
C ALA A 130 12.99 5.37 -11.03
N ILE A 131 12.31 4.47 -11.75
CA ILE A 131 12.58 4.17 -13.16
C ILE A 131 12.32 5.39 -14.03
N ILE A 132 11.14 6.02 -13.90
CA ILE A 132 10.79 7.24 -14.66
C ILE A 132 11.85 8.33 -14.39
N GLN A 133 12.16 8.57 -13.13
CA GLN A 133 13.08 9.61 -12.72
C GLN A 133 14.50 9.34 -13.25
N PHE A 134 14.95 8.09 -13.28
CA PHE A 134 16.21 7.70 -13.90
C PHE A 134 16.27 8.08 -15.40
N PHE A 135 15.24 7.75 -16.18
CA PHE A 135 15.18 8.13 -17.60
C PHE A 135 15.13 9.65 -17.78
N LEU A 136 14.39 10.36 -16.93
CA LEU A 136 14.32 11.82 -16.96
C LEU A 136 15.68 12.48 -16.68
N ILE A 137 16.43 11.96 -15.71
CA ILE A 137 17.76 12.46 -15.35
C ILE A 137 18.78 12.15 -16.45
N LYS A 138 18.79 10.91 -16.98
CA LYS A 138 19.72 10.48 -18.04
C LYS A 138 19.59 11.34 -19.31
N ASN A 139 18.39 11.82 -19.60
CA ASN A 139 18.10 12.71 -20.73
C ASN A 139 18.28 14.21 -20.42
N GLY A 140 19.13 14.57 -19.44
CA GLY A 140 19.40 15.96 -19.06
C GLY A 140 18.16 16.73 -18.57
N GLY A 141 17.14 16.00 -18.13
CA GLY A 141 15.80 16.52 -17.85
C GLY A 141 15.51 16.86 -16.40
N ALA A 142 16.48 16.67 -15.50
CA ALA A 142 16.26 16.86 -14.07
C ALA A 142 15.76 18.27 -13.73
N GLU A 143 16.05 19.27 -14.56
CA GLU A 143 15.66 20.67 -14.36
C GLU A 143 14.41 21.10 -15.16
N LYS A 144 13.94 20.29 -16.12
CA LYS A 144 12.78 20.62 -16.96
C LYS A 144 11.48 20.20 -16.28
N THR A 145 11.14 20.89 -15.18
CA THR A 145 9.97 20.59 -14.31
C THR A 145 8.66 20.44 -15.09
N VAL A 146 8.39 21.34 -16.05
CA VAL A 146 7.15 21.31 -16.86
C VAL A 146 7.07 20.07 -17.75
N ARG A 147 8.18 19.66 -18.37
CA ARG A 147 8.25 18.44 -19.19
C ARG A 147 8.02 17.19 -18.35
N ASN A 148 8.65 17.13 -17.18
CA ASN A 148 8.52 15.99 -16.29
C ASN A 148 7.08 15.89 -15.77
N LEU A 149 6.46 17.01 -15.39
CA LEU A 149 5.05 17.07 -14.99
C LEU A 149 4.11 16.59 -16.09
N MET A 150 4.32 17.02 -17.34
CA MET A 150 3.55 16.56 -18.50
C MET A 150 3.68 15.04 -18.72
N ILE A 151 4.85 14.47 -18.52
CA ILE A 151 5.09 13.01 -18.63
C ILE A 151 4.34 12.25 -17.53
N TYR A 152 4.38 12.73 -16.28
CA TYR A 152 3.59 12.14 -15.20
C TYR A 152 2.08 12.27 -15.44
N ALA A 153 1.61 13.43 -15.90
CA ALA A 153 0.20 13.66 -16.20
C ALA A 153 -0.31 12.75 -17.32
N SER A 154 0.48 12.57 -18.40
CA SER A 154 0.13 11.68 -19.51
C SER A 154 0.14 10.20 -19.10
N LEU A 155 1.08 9.77 -18.24
CA LEU A 155 1.08 8.43 -17.65
C LEU A 155 -0.17 8.18 -16.79
N VAL A 156 -0.58 9.16 -15.97
CA VAL A 156 -1.79 9.06 -15.15
C VAL A 156 -3.03 8.92 -16.03
N VAL A 157 -3.14 9.72 -17.09
CA VAL A 157 -4.27 9.63 -18.03
C VAL A 157 -4.31 8.27 -18.71
N LEU A 158 -3.17 7.77 -19.22
CA LEU A 158 -3.11 6.46 -19.87
C LEU A 158 -3.57 5.31 -18.95
N VAL A 159 -3.15 5.33 -17.69
CA VAL A 159 -3.50 4.30 -16.72
C VAL A 159 -4.94 4.45 -16.22
N ALA A 160 -5.44 5.68 -16.05
CA ALA A 160 -6.79 5.95 -15.55
C ALA A 160 -7.88 5.80 -16.61
N THR A 161 -7.57 6.04 -17.89
CA THR A 161 -8.51 5.97 -19.02
C THR A 161 -9.34 4.67 -19.08
N PRO A 162 -8.75 3.46 -18.97
CA PRO A 162 -9.52 2.22 -19.00
C PRO A 162 -10.48 2.04 -17.80
N PHE A 163 -10.25 2.74 -16.68
CA PHE A 163 -11.16 2.72 -15.53
C PHE A 163 -12.34 3.67 -15.72
N ILE A 164 -12.08 4.86 -16.26
CA ILE A 164 -13.12 5.86 -16.55
C ILE A 164 -14.07 5.34 -17.63
N SER A 165 -13.53 4.69 -18.68
CA SER A 165 -14.35 4.12 -19.75
C SER A 165 -15.24 2.97 -19.27
N ARG A 166 -14.76 2.14 -18.34
CA ARG A 166 -15.57 1.06 -17.72
C ARG A 166 -16.64 1.59 -16.77
N LEU A 167 -16.40 2.70 -16.05
CA LEU A 167 -17.39 3.33 -15.17
C LEU A 167 -18.56 3.92 -15.97
N ASN A 168 -18.26 4.68 -17.02
CA ASN A 168 -19.29 5.27 -17.88
C ASN A 168 -20.16 4.20 -18.57
N PHE A 169 -19.56 3.09 -19.02
CA PHE A 169 -20.31 2.01 -19.67
C PHE A 169 -21.30 1.30 -18.73
N LYS A 170 -20.99 1.24 -17.43
CA LYS A 170 -21.84 0.59 -16.41
C LYS A 170 -23.01 1.47 -15.98
N GLU A 171 -22.87 2.79 -16.07
CA GLU A 171 -23.97 3.74 -15.82
C GLU A 171 -24.93 3.88 -17.01
N MET A 172 -24.46 3.66 -18.25
CA MET A 172 -25.33 3.67 -19.44
C MET A 172 -26.22 2.42 -19.58
N LEU A 173 -26.01 1.38 -18.78
CA LEU A 173 -26.77 0.12 -18.79
C LEU A 173 -27.76 -0.01 -17.61
N LYS A 174 -27.92 1.04 -16.80
CA LYS A 174 -28.98 1.17 -15.79
C LYS A 174 -30.04 2.14 -16.27
#